data_AF-A0A946JG78-F1
#
_entry.id   AF-A0A946JG78-F1
#
_cell.length_a   1.000
_cell.length_b   1.000
_cell.length_c   1.000
_cell.angle_alpha   90.00
_cell.angle_beta   90.00
_cell.angle_gamma   90.00
#
_symmetry.space_group_name_H-M   'P 1'
#
loop_
_entity.id
_entity.type
_entity.pdbx_description
1 polymer ?
#
loop_
_entity_poly.entity_id
_entity_poly.type
_entity_poly.pdbx_seq_one_letter_code
_entity_poly.pdbx_strand_id
1 'polypeptide(L)'
;YSGRGTAAKTAEMNILTHMQYMHDSKIRPETLKEMDNVQPEIKYIRGETVVRPGPDGFMRPFSRANEDQKAKYNITLDKINNDFKNNWPKMNDKEKMKWKFQRYMQDYLATISSVDDNVGRVLDYLEETGLNENTIVVYTSDQGFYLGEHGWFDKRFIYDESFKIPLMIKWPNVIKPGTTNDEMVQNLDFAQTFLEAAMIEAPDDMQGESIIPLLKGNVEKWNRDAVYYHYYEYPSVHMVKRHYGIVNKEYKLIHFYYDVDEWELYDRINDPNEMTNVYNNPDYKDIVKKLTEELYELRKKYKDSKELDQKYLY
;
A
#
# COMPACT_ATOMS: atom_id res chain seq x y z
N TYR A 1 14.69 12.43 -5.75
CA TYR A 1 13.39 13.08 -6.04
C TYR A 1 13.49 14.25 -7.03
N SER A 2 14.44 14.27 -7.97
CA SER A 2 14.63 15.42 -8.87
C SER A 2 13.46 15.67 -9.83
N GLY A 3 12.72 14.63 -10.23
CA GLY A 3 11.57 14.70 -11.15
C GLY A 3 10.19 14.59 -10.50
N ARG A 4 10.07 14.72 -9.17
CA ARG A 4 8.79 14.53 -8.45
C ARG A 4 8.31 15.78 -7.72
N GLY A 5 7.01 15.89 -7.50
CA GLY A 5 6.36 17.00 -6.82
C GLY A 5 6.71 17.12 -5.34
N THR A 6 6.15 18.14 -4.70
CA THR A 6 6.31 18.42 -3.27
C THR A 6 5.79 17.26 -2.42
N ALA A 7 4.71 16.61 -2.83
CA ALA A 7 4.12 15.49 -2.10
C ALA A 7 5.13 14.36 -1.86
N ALA A 8 5.84 13.90 -2.90
CA ALA A 8 6.89 12.90 -2.77
C ALA A 8 8.09 13.40 -1.95
N LYS A 9 8.50 14.66 -2.12
CA LYS A 9 9.68 15.22 -1.43
C LYS A 9 9.48 15.39 0.07
N THR A 10 8.24 15.58 0.51
CA THR A 10 7.92 15.92 1.91
C THR A 10 7.31 14.75 2.69
N ALA A 11 7.07 13.61 2.05
CA ALA A 11 6.60 12.39 2.72
C ALA A 11 7.66 11.81 3.68
N GLU A 12 7.22 11.50 4.90
CA GLU A 12 8.02 10.91 5.96
C GLU A 12 8.04 9.36 5.86
N MET A 13 8.48 8.84 4.70
CA MET A 13 8.50 7.39 4.39
C MET A 13 9.88 6.86 3.97
N ASN A 14 10.91 7.71 3.94
CA ASN A 14 12.25 7.26 3.55
C ASN A 14 12.81 6.16 4.48
N ILE A 15 13.34 5.08 3.91
CA ILE A 15 13.91 3.95 4.65
C ILE A 15 15.04 4.38 5.61
N LEU A 16 15.92 5.30 5.19
CA LEU A 16 17.04 5.71 6.04
C LEU A 16 16.57 6.59 7.21
N THR A 17 15.78 7.63 6.90
CA THR A 17 15.51 8.73 7.86
C THR A 17 14.17 8.62 8.58
N HIS A 18 13.24 7.79 8.12
CA HIS A 18 11.88 7.69 8.70
C HIS A 18 11.51 6.29 9.18
N MET A 19 12.22 5.23 8.74
CA MET A 19 12.03 3.89 9.31
C MET A 19 12.64 3.83 10.72
N GLN A 20 11.83 3.44 11.70
CA GLN A 20 12.18 3.43 13.12
C GLN A 20 13.08 2.27 13.47
N TYR A 21 14.12 2.54 14.26
CA TYR A 21 15.02 1.49 14.76
C TYR A 21 14.28 0.44 15.59
N MET A 22 13.45 0.88 16.55
CA MET A 22 12.78 -0.01 17.49
C MET A 22 11.59 -0.74 16.87
N HIS A 23 10.67 0.02 16.26
CA HIS A 23 9.45 -0.54 15.68
C HIS A 23 9.73 -1.34 14.40
N ASP A 24 10.46 -0.75 13.45
CA ASP A 24 10.59 -1.34 12.11
C ASP A 24 11.81 -2.27 12.03
N SER A 25 12.98 -1.84 12.51
CA SER A 25 14.23 -2.62 12.44
C SER A 25 14.49 -3.56 13.62
N LYS A 26 13.54 -3.66 14.57
CA LYS A 26 13.60 -4.57 15.73
C LYS A 26 14.83 -4.39 16.63
N ILE A 27 15.36 -3.17 16.69
CA ILE A 27 16.42 -2.80 17.64
C ILE A 27 15.80 -2.64 19.03
N ARG A 28 16.39 -3.26 20.03
CA ARG A 28 15.93 -3.19 21.41
C ARG A 28 16.15 -1.78 21.98
N PRO A 29 15.25 -1.27 22.83
CA PRO A 29 15.46 -0.02 23.55
C PRO A 29 16.80 0.02 24.32
N GLU A 30 17.20 -1.10 24.93
CA GLU A 30 18.45 -1.22 25.68
C GLU A 30 19.67 -1.05 24.77
N THR A 31 19.63 -1.62 23.56
CA THR A 31 20.73 -1.51 22.59
C THR A 31 20.92 -0.06 22.13
N LEU A 32 19.84 0.67 21.86
CA LEU A 32 19.95 2.10 21.53
C LEU A 32 20.49 2.92 22.71
N LYS A 33 20.04 2.61 23.93
CA LYS A 33 20.52 3.28 25.14
C LYS A 33 22.01 3.04 25.39
N GLU A 34 22.51 1.83 25.14
CA GLU A 34 23.93 1.47 25.31
C GLU A 34 24.84 2.12 24.26
N MET A 35 24.38 2.24 23.01
CA MET A 35 25.20 2.76 21.93
C MET A 35 25.43 4.27 22.03
N ASP A 36 24.48 4.99 22.64
CA ASP A 36 24.42 6.44 22.75
C ASP A 36 24.45 7.19 21.40
N ASN A 37 23.57 8.16 21.20
CA ASN A 37 23.55 9.03 20.00
C ASN A 37 23.61 8.31 18.62
N VAL A 38 22.74 7.32 18.38
CA VAL A 38 22.65 6.61 17.09
C VAL A 38 22.18 7.54 15.96
N GLN A 39 22.97 7.64 14.87
CA GLN A 39 22.69 8.49 13.71
C GLN A 39 22.40 7.70 12.41
N PRO A 40 21.51 8.19 11.52
CA PRO A 40 20.75 9.43 11.65
C PRO A 40 19.65 9.32 12.71
N GLU A 41 19.39 10.43 13.40
CA GLU A 41 18.28 10.54 14.34
C GLU A 41 16.93 10.45 13.60
N ILE A 42 16.02 9.59 14.07
CA ILE A 42 14.68 9.44 13.49
C ILE A 42 13.74 10.41 14.20
N LYS A 43 13.16 11.33 13.41
CA LYS A 43 12.24 12.38 13.87
C LYS A 43 11.05 12.45 12.95
N TYR A 44 9.91 12.86 13.52
CA TYR A 44 8.71 13.20 12.79
C TYR A 44 8.22 14.56 13.21
N ILE A 45 7.59 15.28 12.30
CA ILE A 45 6.94 16.55 12.61
C ILE A 45 5.45 16.32 12.76
N ARG A 46 4.91 16.63 13.95
CA ARG A 46 3.47 16.63 14.22
C ARG A 46 3.02 18.03 14.60
N GLY A 47 2.46 18.75 13.63
CA GLY A 47 2.22 20.19 13.77
C GLY A 47 3.54 20.92 13.99
N GLU A 48 3.66 21.66 15.09
CA GLU A 48 4.89 22.39 15.45
C GLU A 48 5.86 21.57 16.31
N THR A 49 5.53 20.30 16.63
CA THR A 49 6.29 19.48 17.57
C THR A 49 7.16 18.44 16.86
N VAL A 50 8.42 18.34 17.27
CA VAL A 50 9.33 17.26 16.88
C VAL A 50 9.10 16.05 17.78
N VAL A 51 8.63 14.96 17.20
CA VAL A 51 8.35 13.70 17.89
C VAL A 51 9.47 12.69 17.60
N ARG A 52 9.83 11.91 18.62
CA ARG A 52 10.81 10.82 18.54
C ARG A 52 10.14 9.48 18.84
N PRO A 53 10.50 8.40 18.13
CA PRO A 53 10.05 7.05 18.47
C PRO A 53 10.34 6.69 19.93
N GLY A 54 9.32 6.23 20.65
CA GLY A 54 9.47 5.66 21.99
C GLY A 54 9.70 4.14 21.95
N PRO A 55 10.02 3.52 23.10
CA PRO A 55 10.26 2.08 23.21
C PRO A 55 9.02 1.23 22.93
N ASP A 56 7.82 1.81 23.03
CA ASP A 56 6.55 1.11 22.85
C ASP A 56 6.40 0.45 21.47
N GLY A 57 7.06 1.00 20.44
CA GLY A 57 7.08 0.42 19.11
C GLY A 57 7.66 -1.00 19.09
N PHE A 58 8.60 -1.30 19.98
CA PHE A 58 9.14 -2.64 20.18
C PHE A 58 8.41 -3.38 21.31
N MET A 59 8.18 -2.71 22.45
CA MET A 59 7.70 -3.36 23.67
C MET A 59 6.26 -3.85 23.56
N ARG A 60 5.37 -3.09 22.91
CA ARG A 60 3.95 -3.46 22.79
C ARG A 60 3.72 -4.76 22.01
N PRO A 61 4.31 -4.97 20.80
CA PRO A 61 4.16 -6.26 20.13
C PRO A 61 4.91 -7.38 20.87
N PHE A 62 6.11 -7.12 21.38
CA PHE A 62 6.93 -8.14 22.05
C PHE A 62 6.30 -8.64 23.37
N SER A 63 5.61 -7.77 24.12
CA SER A 63 4.96 -8.15 25.38
C SER A 63 3.74 -9.07 25.21
N ARG A 64 3.18 -9.16 23.99
CA ARG A 64 2.09 -10.09 23.67
C ARG A 64 2.55 -11.54 23.55
N ALA A 65 3.84 -11.77 23.36
CA ALA A 65 4.41 -13.11 23.28
C ALA A 65 4.49 -13.76 24.66
N ASN A 66 4.24 -15.06 24.75
CA ASN A 66 4.53 -15.83 25.96
C ASN A 66 6.04 -16.13 26.09
N GLU A 67 6.47 -16.70 27.21
CA GLU A 67 7.90 -16.93 27.48
C GLU A 67 8.57 -17.85 26.45
N ASP A 68 7.88 -18.91 25.99
CA ASP A 68 8.42 -19.81 24.97
C ASP A 68 8.60 -19.10 23.61
N GLN A 69 7.65 -18.25 23.22
CA GLN A 69 7.73 -17.44 22.01
C GLN A 69 8.85 -16.40 22.13
N LYS A 70 8.96 -15.72 23.27
CA LYS A 70 10.06 -14.77 23.53
C LYS A 70 11.41 -15.45 23.44
N ALA A 71 11.57 -16.65 24.00
CA ALA A 71 12.81 -17.41 23.91
C ALA A 71 13.20 -17.70 22.46
N LYS A 72 12.23 -18.06 21.60
CA LYS A 72 12.46 -18.26 20.16
C LYS A 72 12.82 -16.95 19.44
N TYR A 73 12.12 -15.85 19.74
CA TYR A 73 12.40 -14.55 19.13
C TYR A 73 13.76 -13.99 19.54
N ASN A 74 14.16 -14.17 20.81
CA ASN A 74 15.43 -13.66 21.35
C ASN A 74 16.63 -14.15 20.54
N ILE A 75 16.63 -15.40 20.04
CA ILE A 75 17.72 -15.93 19.21
C ILE A 75 17.99 -15.04 17.99
N THR A 76 16.93 -14.57 17.32
CA THR A 76 17.05 -13.71 16.12
C THR A 76 17.27 -12.26 16.52
N LEU A 77 16.52 -11.75 17.50
CA LEU A 77 16.62 -10.38 17.97
C LEU A 77 18.01 -10.06 18.51
N ASP A 78 18.63 -10.98 19.26
CA ASP A 78 19.96 -10.77 19.84
C ASP A 78 21.03 -10.72 18.73
N LYS A 79 20.90 -11.52 17.67
CA LYS A 79 21.77 -11.43 16.48
C LYS A 79 21.64 -10.08 15.79
N ILE A 80 20.41 -9.60 15.57
CA ILE A 80 20.15 -8.29 14.94
C ILE A 80 20.78 -7.17 15.76
N ASN A 81 20.58 -7.18 17.09
CA ASN A 81 21.07 -6.13 17.97
C ASN A 81 22.59 -6.13 18.13
N ASN A 82 23.22 -7.32 18.19
CA ASN A 82 24.67 -7.45 18.21
C ASN A 82 25.30 -6.98 16.88
N ASP A 83 24.72 -7.34 15.74
CA ASP A 83 25.19 -6.86 14.42
C ASP A 83 25.08 -5.33 14.32
N PHE A 84 23.91 -4.78 14.68
CA PHE A 84 23.67 -3.34 14.70
C PHE A 84 24.72 -2.62 15.56
N LYS A 85 24.93 -3.06 16.80
CA LYS A 85 25.91 -2.47 17.73
C LYS A 85 27.34 -2.46 17.17
N ASN A 86 27.75 -3.55 16.53
CA ASN A 86 29.13 -3.73 16.07
C ASN A 86 29.43 -3.07 14.73
N ASN A 87 28.41 -2.90 13.87
CA ASN A 87 28.61 -2.51 12.47
C ASN A 87 27.99 -1.16 12.12
N TRP A 88 26.86 -0.77 12.72
CA TRP A 88 26.17 0.48 12.40
C TRP A 88 27.07 1.74 12.51
N PRO A 89 27.92 1.91 13.54
CA PRO A 89 28.77 3.10 13.66
C PRO A 89 29.83 3.22 12.56
N LYS A 90 30.15 2.13 11.86
CA LYS A 90 31.18 2.08 10.81
C LYS A 90 30.61 2.33 9.41
N MET A 91 29.28 2.35 9.28
CA MET A 91 28.59 2.47 8.00
C MET A 91 28.40 3.92 7.58
N ASN A 92 28.56 4.21 6.29
CA ASN A 92 28.05 5.44 5.69
C ASN A 92 26.53 5.36 5.46
N ASP A 93 25.90 6.47 5.03
CA ASP A 93 24.45 6.55 4.87
C ASP A 93 23.88 5.56 3.84
N LYS A 94 24.62 5.28 2.76
CA LYS A 94 24.21 4.29 1.76
C LYS A 94 24.22 2.88 2.36
N GLU A 95 25.23 2.55 3.15
CA GLU A 95 25.35 1.26 3.85
C GLU A 95 24.27 1.11 4.92
N LYS A 96 23.99 2.18 5.69
CA LYS A 96 22.89 2.22 6.67
C LYS A 96 21.53 2.00 6.03
N MET A 97 21.26 2.67 4.91
CA MET A 97 20.02 2.50 4.16
C MET A 97 19.89 1.06 3.64
N LYS A 98 20.97 0.50 3.08
CA LYS A 98 21.00 -0.91 2.65
C LYS A 98 20.79 -1.87 3.81
N TRP A 99 21.39 -1.62 4.97
CA TRP A 99 21.20 -2.44 6.17
C TRP A 99 19.73 -2.45 6.60
N LYS A 100 19.11 -1.27 6.71
CA LYS A 100 17.68 -1.14 7.05
C LYS A 100 16.78 -1.82 6.03
N PHE A 101 17.02 -1.59 4.74
CA PHE A 101 16.29 -2.24 3.65
C PHE A 101 16.38 -3.77 3.73
N GLN A 102 17.57 -4.32 3.96
CA GLN A 102 17.74 -5.77 4.06
C GLN A 102 17.02 -6.36 5.29
N ARG A 103 17.01 -5.66 6.43
CA ARG A 103 16.20 -6.08 7.59
C ARG A 103 14.71 -6.04 7.29
N TYR A 104 14.26 -4.92 6.73
CA TYR A 104 12.88 -4.72 6.34
C TYR A 104 12.38 -5.84 5.42
N MET A 105 13.10 -6.15 4.35
CA MET A 105 12.68 -7.19 3.41
C MET A 105 12.75 -8.60 3.99
N GLN A 106 13.71 -8.90 4.87
CA GLN A 106 13.77 -10.20 5.54
C GLN A 106 12.57 -10.41 6.45
N ASP A 107 12.22 -9.42 7.27
CA ASP A 107 11.08 -9.50 8.16
C ASP A 107 9.76 -9.56 7.36
N TYR A 108 9.63 -8.75 6.31
CA TYR A 108 8.44 -8.72 5.45
C TYR A 108 8.21 -10.06 4.74
N LEU A 109 9.23 -10.60 4.06
CA LEU A 109 9.12 -11.85 3.32
C LEU A 109 8.95 -13.07 4.23
N ALA A 110 9.61 -13.09 5.40
CA ALA A 110 9.38 -14.14 6.39
C ALA A 110 7.94 -14.11 6.93
N THR A 111 7.36 -12.92 7.10
CA THR A 111 5.96 -12.76 7.51
C THR A 111 5.02 -13.27 6.43
N ILE A 112 5.25 -12.92 5.16
CA ILE A 112 4.45 -13.42 4.03
C ILE A 112 4.52 -14.95 3.92
N SER A 113 5.70 -15.54 4.08
CA SER A 113 5.84 -17.01 4.05
C SER A 113 4.95 -17.67 5.09
N SER A 114 4.85 -17.11 6.30
CA SER A 114 3.95 -17.63 7.33
C SER A 114 2.47 -17.44 6.99
N VAL A 115 2.11 -16.37 6.28
CA VAL A 115 0.74 -16.17 5.77
C VAL A 115 0.42 -17.25 4.72
N ASP A 116 1.32 -17.50 3.78
CA ASP A 116 1.16 -18.51 2.72
C ASP A 116 0.97 -19.91 3.29
N ASP A 117 1.79 -20.32 4.27
CA ASP A 117 1.61 -21.59 4.99
C ASP A 117 0.20 -21.72 5.59
N ASN A 118 -0.36 -20.64 6.15
CA ASN A 118 -1.69 -20.66 6.74
C ASN A 118 -2.82 -20.60 5.71
N VAL A 119 -2.61 -19.94 4.56
CA VAL A 119 -3.53 -20.04 3.42
C VAL A 119 -3.58 -21.49 2.95
N GLY A 120 -2.43 -22.17 2.80
CA GLY A 120 -2.35 -23.60 2.49
C GLY A 120 -3.18 -24.44 3.47
N ARG A 121 -2.99 -24.25 4.78
CA ARG A 121 -3.78 -24.95 5.81
C ARG A 121 -5.30 -24.76 5.69
N VAL A 122 -5.76 -23.56 5.32
CA VAL A 122 -7.18 -23.30 5.09
C VAL A 122 -7.67 -24.03 3.84
N LEU A 123 -6.89 -24.01 2.76
CA LEU A 123 -7.23 -24.69 1.51
C LEU A 123 -7.26 -26.22 1.67
N ASP A 124 -6.28 -26.79 2.37
CA ASP A 124 -6.22 -28.21 2.70
C ASP A 124 -7.46 -28.64 3.49
N TYR A 125 -7.84 -27.85 4.51
CA TYR A 125 -9.04 -28.13 5.29
C TYR A 125 -10.32 -28.11 4.43
N LEU A 126 -10.44 -27.17 3.49
CA LEU A 126 -11.59 -27.13 2.58
C LEU A 126 -11.63 -28.38 1.69
N GLU A 127 -10.48 -28.90 1.25
CA GLU A 127 -10.39 -30.11 0.44
C GLU A 127 -10.70 -31.37 1.25
N GLU A 128 -10.06 -31.54 2.41
CA GLU A 128 -10.26 -32.70 3.32
C GLU A 128 -11.72 -32.85 3.76
N THR A 129 -12.45 -31.75 3.87
CA THR A 129 -13.86 -31.73 4.27
C THR A 129 -14.84 -31.73 3.10
N GLY A 130 -14.36 -31.67 1.85
CA GLY A 130 -15.19 -31.58 0.64
C GLY A 130 -15.92 -30.24 0.47
N LEU A 131 -15.58 -29.22 1.27
CA LEU A 131 -16.15 -27.86 1.16
C LEU A 131 -15.57 -27.08 -0.03
N ASN A 132 -14.40 -27.49 -0.52
CA ASN A 132 -13.70 -26.86 -1.64
C ASN A 132 -14.54 -26.76 -2.91
N GLU A 133 -15.47 -27.70 -3.17
CA GLU A 133 -16.33 -27.73 -4.37
C GLU A 133 -17.46 -26.69 -4.34
N ASN A 134 -17.80 -26.17 -3.16
CA ASN A 134 -18.94 -25.27 -2.96
C ASN A 134 -18.55 -23.96 -2.23
N THR A 135 -17.27 -23.59 -2.28
CA THR A 135 -16.75 -22.39 -1.63
C THR A 135 -16.10 -21.46 -2.65
N ILE A 136 -16.46 -20.18 -2.63
CA ILE A 136 -15.71 -19.13 -3.31
C ILE A 136 -14.55 -18.74 -2.39
N VAL A 137 -13.32 -18.92 -2.85
CA VAL A 137 -12.13 -18.45 -2.12
C VAL A 137 -11.60 -17.20 -2.81
N VAL A 138 -11.50 -16.11 -2.04
CA VAL A 138 -10.92 -14.84 -2.49
C VAL A 138 -9.69 -14.55 -1.64
N TYR A 139 -8.56 -14.34 -2.30
CA TYR A 139 -7.33 -13.85 -1.67
C TYR A 139 -7.01 -12.45 -2.22
N THR A 140 -6.85 -11.49 -1.32
CA THR A 140 -6.53 -10.11 -1.68
C THR A 140 -5.82 -9.39 -0.52
N SER A 141 -5.52 -8.11 -0.70
CA SER A 141 -4.99 -7.22 0.33
C SER A 141 -5.85 -5.97 0.46
N ASP A 142 -5.73 -5.26 1.58
CA ASP A 142 -6.42 -3.98 1.79
C ASP A 142 -5.87 -2.88 0.87
N GLN A 143 -4.57 -2.95 0.56
CA GLN A 143 -3.82 -2.04 -0.29
C GLN A 143 -2.48 -2.70 -0.69
N GLY A 144 -1.71 -2.04 -1.56
CA GLY A 144 -0.37 -2.52 -1.94
C GLY A 144 0.67 -2.34 -0.83
N PHE A 145 1.95 -2.22 -1.14
CA PHE A 145 2.96 -1.76 -0.19
C PHE A 145 4.26 -1.37 -0.89
N TYR A 146 4.94 -0.30 -0.44
CA TYR A 146 6.29 0.00 -0.89
C TYR A 146 7.29 -0.95 -0.23
N LEU A 147 7.95 -1.77 -1.05
CA LEU A 147 9.00 -2.71 -0.67
C LEU A 147 10.39 -2.13 -0.96
N GLY A 148 10.55 -0.81 -0.85
CA GLY A 148 11.79 -0.09 -1.11
C GLY A 148 11.83 0.70 -2.42
N GLU A 149 10.83 0.53 -3.29
CA GLU A 149 10.60 1.40 -4.43
C GLU A 149 10.54 2.85 -3.95
N HIS A 150 11.08 3.76 -4.76
CA HIS A 150 11.20 5.19 -4.41
C HIS A 150 12.02 5.51 -3.13
N GLY A 151 12.66 4.51 -2.52
CA GLY A 151 13.32 4.62 -1.22
C GLY A 151 12.35 4.61 -0.05
N TRP A 152 11.11 4.14 -0.24
CA TRP A 152 10.02 4.19 0.73
C TRP A 152 9.65 2.83 1.33
N PHE A 153 8.93 2.91 2.45
CA PHE A 153 8.11 1.84 3.02
C PHE A 153 6.70 2.43 3.28
N ASP A 154 5.75 1.60 3.71
CA ASP A 154 4.34 1.98 3.94
C ASP A 154 3.55 2.11 2.62
N LYS A 155 2.53 2.97 2.58
CA LYS A 155 1.52 3.05 1.51
C LYS A 155 1.00 4.49 1.37
N ARG A 156 -0.29 4.68 1.03
CA ARG A 156 -1.07 5.94 1.00
C ARG A 156 -1.06 6.68 -0.33
N PHE A 157 0.06 6.70 -1.03
CA PHE A 157 0.09 7.30 -2.36
C PHE A 157 -0.68 6.43 -3.35
N ILE A 158 -1.27 7.08 -4.35
CA ILE A 158 -1.89 6.41 -5.50
C ILE A 158 -0.87 5.75 -6.46
N TYR A 159 0.45 5.79 -6.19
CA TYR A 159 1.42 5.07 -7.03
C TYR A 159 1.22 3.56 -6.97
N ASP A 160 1.57 2.86 -8.04
CA ASP A 160 1.15 1.49 -8.34
C ASP A 160 1.49 0.51 -7.23
N GLU A 161 2.65 0.64 -6.57
CA GLU A 161 3.04 -0.28 -5.48
C GLU A 161 2.11 -0.19 -4.28
N SER A 162 1.52 0.98 -3.99
CA SER A 162 0.55 1.17 -2.90
C SER A 162 -0.91 1.04 -3.37
N PHE A 163 -1.19 1.36 -4.63
CA PHE A 163 -2.53 1.41 -5.20
C PHE A 163 -3.03 0.03 -5.66
N LYS A 164 -2.16 -0.78 -6.29
CA LYS A 164 -2.54 -2.10 -6.79
C LYS A 164 -2.54 -3.12 -5.66
N ILE A 165 -3.58 -3.95 -5.64
CA ILE A 165 -3.70 -5.08 -4.71
C ILE A 165 -3.65 -6.40 -5.48
N PRO A 166 -3.12 -7.48 -4.88
CA PRO A 166 -3.32 -8.81 -5.42
C PRO A 166 -4.82 -9.15 -5.36
N LEU A 167 -5.34 -9.82 -6.38
CA LEU A 167 -6.69 -10.39 -6.36
C LEU A 167 -6.67 -11.75 -7.06
N MET A 168 -6.88 -12.81 -6.28
CA MET A 168 -7.00 -14.18 -6.77
C MET A 168 -8.33 -14.76 -6.31
N ILE A 169 -9.08 -15.36 -7.23
CA ILE A 169 -10.41 -15.89 -6.94
C ILE A 169 -10.49 -17.32 -7.48
N LYS A 170 -10.84 -18.27 -6.59
CA LYS A 170 -11.18 -19.64 -6.94
C LYS A 170 -12.67 -19.83 -6.73
N TRP A 171 -13.38 -20.18 -7.80
CA TRP A 171 -14.79 -20.53 -7.77
C TRP A 171 -15.02 -21.76 -8.66
N PRO A 172 -15.08 -22.98 -8.06
CA PRO A 172 -15.25 -24.21 -8.82
C PRO A 172 -16.49 -24.17 -9.71
N ASN A 173 -16.40 -24.79 -10.89
CA ASN A 173 -17.47 -24.87 -11.88
C ASN A 173 -17.96 -23.52 -12.47
N VAL A 174 -17.37 -22.40 -12.06
CA VAL A 174 -17.67 -21.06 -12.58
C VAL A 174 -16.46 -20.44 -13.28
N ILE A 175 -15.32 -20.39 -12.58
CA ILE A 175 -14.08 -19.82 -13.14
C ILE A 175 -13.26 -20.93 -13.78
N LYS A 176 -12.85 -20.74 -15.04
CA LYS A 176 -11.88 -21.62 -15.71
C LYS A 176 -10.50 -21.47 -15.02
N PRO A 177 -9.89 -22.55 -14.50
CA PRO A 177 -8.57 -22.46 -13.86
C PRO A 177 -7.51 -21.87 -14.79
N GLY A 178 -6.62 -21.05 -14.22
CA GLY A 178 -5.53 -20.39 -14.97
C GLY A 178 -5.97 -19.16 -15.78
N THR A 179 -7.21 -18.71 -15.66
CA THR A 179 -7.67 -17.47 -16.31
C THR A 179 -7.00 -16.25 -15.68
N THR A 180 -6.52 -15.33 -16.52
CA THR A 180 -6.06 -13.99 -16.13
C THR A 180 -6.93 -12.93 -16.81
N ASN A 181 -7.00 -11.74 -16.22
CA ASN A 181 -7.80 -10.63 -16.72
C ASN A 181 -7.13 -9.30 -16.33
N ASP A 182 -7.01 -8.39 -17.30
CA ASP A 182 -6.35 -7.09 -17.12
C ASP A 182 -7.37 -5.92 -17.02
N GLU A 183 -8.67 -6.22 -16.91
CA GLU A 183 -9.70 -5.21 -16.74
C GLU A 183 -9.64 -4.53 -15.38
N MET A 184 -10.05 -3.25 -15.38
CA MET A 184 -10.01 -2.42 -14.19
C MET A 184 -11.10 -2.81 -13.20
N VAL A 185 -10.70 -3.33 -12.04
CA VAL A 185 -11.55 -3.62 -10.89
C VAL A 185 -11.10 -2.83 -9.67
N GLN A 186 -11.98 -2.70 -8.68
CA GLN A 186 -11.71 -1.99 -7.44
C GLN A 186 -12.27 -2.77 -6.24
N ASN A 187 -11.76 -2.51 -5.05
CA ASN A 187 -12.19 -3.18 -3.83
C ASN A 187 -13.70 -3.00 -3.51
N LEU A 188 -14.33 -1.92 -3.99
CA LEU A 188 -15.79 -1.69 -3.87
C LEU A 188 -16.61 -2.77 -4.60
N ASP A 189 -16.05 -3.38 -5.65
CA ASP A 189 -16.73 -4.36 -6.48
C ASP A 189 -17.03 -5.68 -5.74
N PHE A 190 -16.30 -5.96 -4.66
CA PHE A 190 -16.40 -7.23 -3.93
C PHE A 190 -17.79 -7.44 -3.33
N ALA A 191 -18.38 -6.38 -2.76
CA ALA A 191 -19.70 -6.47 -2.13
C ALA A 191 -20.78 -6.91 -3.12
N GLN A 192 -20.88 -6.24 -4.26
CA GLN A 192 -21.87 -6.57 -5.30
C GLN A 192 -21.59 -7.92 -5.97
N THR A 193 -20.31 -8.30 -6.09
CA THR A 193 -19.93 -9.64 -6.56
C THR A 193 -20.45 -10.73 -5.62
N PHE A 194 -20.30 -10.56 -4.31
CA PHE A 194 -20.79 -11.54 -3.34
C PHE A 194 -22.31 -11.59 -3.25
N LEU A 195 -22.99 -10.45 -3.36
CA LEU A 195 -24.45 -10.39 -3.41
C LEU A 195 -24.98 -11.12 -4.65
N GLU A 196 -24.44 -10.84 -5.84
CA GLU A 196 -24.84 -11.53 -7.07
C GLU A 196 -24.55 -13.04 -6.98
N ALA A 197 -23.40 -13.43 -6.43
CA ALA A 197 -23.05 -14.84 -6.22
C ALA A 197 -24.04 -15.56 -5.27
N ALA A 198 -24.56 -14.84 -4.27
CA ALA A 198 -25.57 -15.33 -3.34
C ALA A 198 -27.02 -15.19 -3.87
N MET A 199 -27.21 -14.71 -5.11
CA MET A 199 -28.52 -14.41 -5.71
C MET A 199 -29.32 -13.36 -4.91
N ILE A 200 -28.62 -12.40 -4.32
CA ILE A 200 -29.20 -11.27 -3.58
C ILE A 200 -29.10 -10.02 -4.45
N GLU A 201 -30.20 -9.28 -4.55
CA GLU A 201 -30.22 -7.98 -5.24
C GLU A 201 -29.37 -6.95 -4.49
N ALA A 202 -28.46 -6.29 -5.20
CA ALA A 202 -27.61 -5.27 -4.60
C ALA A 202 -28.40 -3.96 -4.39
N PRO A 203 -28.28 -3.32 -3.21
CA PRO A 203 -28.84 -2.00 -2.99
C PRO A 203 -28.32 -0.95 -3.99
N ASP A 204 -29.21 -0.06 -4.44
CA ASP A 204 -28.92 0.98 -5.45
C ASP A 204 -27.91 2.05 -4.99
N ASP A 205 -27.62 2.13 -3.69
CA ASP A 205 -26.66 3.06 -3.12
C ASP A 205 -25.21 2.55 -3.14
N MET A 206 -24.99 1.27 -3.48
CA MET A 206 -23.66 0.71 -3.69
C MET A 206 -22.99 1.29 -4.95
N GLN A 207 -21.67 1.45 -4.90
CA GLN A 207 -20.91 2.17 -5.93
C GLN A 207 -19.93 1.31 -6.73
N GLY A 208 -19.72 0.04 -6.32
CA GLY A 208 -18.96 -0.91 -7.11
C GLY A 208 -19.78 -1.48 -8.27
N GLU A 209 -19.22 -2.47 -8.95
CA GLU A 209 -19.87 -3.25 -10.00
C GLU A 209 -19.49 -4.72 -9.82
N SER A 210 -20.44 -5.64 -9.93
CA SER A 210 -20.15 -7.06 -9.78
C SER A 210 -19.20 -7.54 -10.88
N ILE A 211 -18.09 -8.20 -10.51
CA ILE A 211 -17.10 -8.73 -11.46
C ILE A 211 -17.46 -10.11 -12.00
N ILE A 212 -18.63 -10.68 -11.66
CA ILE A 212 -19.07 -11.99 -12.14
C ILE A 212 -18.99 -12.15 -13.68
N PRO A 213 -19.30 -11.13 -14.51
CA PRO A 213 -19.09 -11.22 -15.95
C PRO A 213 -17.64 -11.55 -16.32
N LEU A 214 -16.66 -10.90 -15.66
CA LEU A 214 -15.23 -11.17 -15.85
C LEU A 214 -14.87 -12.59 -15.40
N LEU A 215 -15.40 -13.04 -14.25
CA LEU A 215 -15.17 -14.39 -13.72
C LEU A 215 -15.68 -15.50 -14.65
N LYS A 216 -16.74 -15.23 -15.42
CA LYS A 216 -17.34 -16.14 -16.41
C LYS A 216 -16.75 -16.00 -17.81
N GLY A 217 -15.78 -15.10 -18.01
CA GLY A 217 -15.14 -14.86 -19.31
C GLY A 217 -15.94 -13.98 -20.29
N ASN A 218 -16.99 -13.31 -19.83
CA ASN A 218 -17.82 -12.40 -20.63
C ASN A 218 -17.28 -10.96 -20.54
N VAL A 219 -16.05 -10.76 -21.02
CA VAL A 219 -15.33 -9.48 -20.90
C VAL A 219 -16.04 -8.35 -21.66
N GLU A 220 -16.78 -8.67 -22.72
CA GLU A 220 -17.57 -7.71 -23.49
C GLU A 220 -18.71 -7.04 -22.70
N LYS A 221 -19.05 -7.57 -21.52
CA LYS A 221 -20.04 -6.99 -20.60
C LYS A 221 -19.41 -6.04 -19.58
N TRP A 222 -18.09 -5.88 -19.60
CA TRP A 222 -17.36 -4.96 -18.73
C TRP A 222 -17.05 -3.67 -19.49
N ASN A 223 -17.27 -2.53 -18.84
CA ASN A 223 -17.13 -1.21 -19.47
C ASN A 223 -16.40 -0.18 -18.59
N ARG A 224 -15.70 -0.64 -17.54
CA ARG A 224 -14.89 0.25 -16.71
C ARG A 224 -13.50 0.41 -17.28
N ASP A 225 -13.24 1.58 -17.85
CA ASP A 225 -11.94 1.93 -18.42
C ASP A 225 -10.97 2.54 -17.40
N ALA A 226 -11.49 3.07 -16.28
CA ALA A 226 -10.69 3.76 -15.27
C ALA A 226 -11.21 3.57 -13.84
N VAL A 227 -10.31 3.69 -12.86
CA VAL A 227 -10.58 3.64 -11.43
C VAL A 227 -10.33 5.01 -10.80
N TYR A 228 -11.17 5.35 -9.82
CA TYR A 228 -11.03 6.56 -9.01
C TYR A 228 -10.36 6.24 -7.67
N TYR A 229 -9.55 7.16 -7.16
CA TYR A 229 -8.91 7.05 -5.85
C TYR A 229 -8.98 8.37 -5.12
N HIS A 230 -9.12 8.32 -3.78
CA HIS A 230 -9.06 9.50 -2.93
C HIS A 230 -8.48 9.16 -1.54
N TYR A 231 -7.39 9.83 -1.18
CA TYR A 231 -6.73 9.76 0.10
C TYR A 231 -6.86 11.07 0.91
N TYR A 232 -7.24 10.93 2.19
CA TYR A 232 -7.59 12.07 3.07
C TYR A 232 -6.69 12.25 4.30
N GLU A 233 -5.88 11.26 4.70
CA GLU A 233 -5.29 11.23 6.05
C GLU A 233 -4.03 12.13 6.18
N TYR A 234 -4.23 13.45 6.14
CA TYR A 234 -3.19 14.46 6.27
C TYR A 234 -3.70 15.73 6.96
N PRO A 235 -2.93 16.36 7.87
CA PRO A 235 -1.61 15.95 8.37
C PRO A 235 -1.70 14.75 9.33
N SER A 236 -0.93 13.68 9.07
CA SER A 236 -0.90 12.46 9.89
C SER A 236 0.44 11.72 9.71
N VAL A 237 0.53 10.50 10.25
CA VAL A 237 1.67 9.59 10.09
C VAL A 237 2.09 9.51 8.62
N HIS A 238 3.41 9.59 8.40
CA HIS A 238 4.06 9.59 7.08
C HIS A 238 3.86 10.84 6.22
N MET A 239 3.04 11.82 6.65
CA MET A 239 2.91 13.14 6.03
C MET A 239 2.63 13.10 4.51
N VAL A 240 1.95 12.06 4.05
CA VAL A 240 1.52 11.94 2.64
C VAL A 240 0.38 12.91 2.40
N LYS A 241 0.50 13.75 1.36
CA LYS A 241 -0.44 14.84 1.09
C LYS A 241 -1.80 14.29 0.64
N ARG A 242 -2.90 14.99 0.96
CA ARG A 242 -4.24 14.62 0.45
C ARG A 242 -4.25 14.68 -1.08
N HIS A 243 -4.86 13.68 -1.70
CA HIS A 243 -4.95 13.63 -3.14
C HIS A 243 -6.09 12.75 -3.63
N TYR A 244 -6.58 13.07 -4.81
CA TYR A 244 -7.44 12.19 -5.58
C TYR A 244 -6.88 12.03 -6.99
N GLY A 245 -7.35 11.02 -7.71
CA GLY A 245 -6.87 10.76 -9.06
C GLY A 245 -7.71 9.76 -9.83
N ILE A 246 -7.42 9.71 -11.13
CA ILE A 246 -7.95 8.74 -12.09
C ILE A 246 -6.79 7.87 -12.59
N VAL A 247 -7.03 6.56 -12.65
CA VAL A 247 -6.07 5.57 -13.15
C VAL A 247 -6.74 4.75 -14.25
N ASN A 248 -6.22 4.80 -15.47
CA ASN A 248 -6.61 3.90 -16.56
C ASN A 248 -5.38 3.07 -17.01
N LYS A 249 -5.53 2.15 -17.99
CA LYS A 249 -4.45 1.24 -18.39
C LYS A 249 -3.19 1.97 -18.89
N GLU A 250 -3.34 3.17 -19.43
CA GLU A 250 -2.27 3.93 -20.09
C GLU A 250 -1.69 5.04 -19.21
N TYR A 251 -2.52 5.68 -18.39
CA TYR A 251 -2.19 6.92 -17.69
C TYR A 251 -2.73 6.96 -16.27
N LYS A 252 -2.07 7.78 -15.45
CA LYS A 252 -2.51 8.13 -14.10
C LYS A 252 -2.41 9.63 -13.91
N LEU A 253 -3.54 10.28 -13.59
CA LEU A 253 -3.62 11.71 -13.29
C LEU A 253 -3.98 11.90 -11.82
N ILE A 254 -3.19 12.72 -11.12
CA ILE A 254 -3.26 12.92 -9.68
C ILE A 254 -3.34 14.43 -9.39
N HIS A 255 -4.19 14.81 -8.45
CA HIS A 255 -4.23 16.16 -7.89
C HIS A 255 -4.00 16.12 -6.38
N PHE A 256 -2.93 16.75 -5.92
CA PHE A 256 -2.68 17.04 -4.51
C PHE A 256 -3.22 18.44 -4.20
N TYR A 257 -4.15 18.57 -3.25
CA TYR A 257 -5.08 19.72 -3.24
C TYR A 257 -5.22 20.51 -1.93
N TYR A 258 -4.58 20.11 -0.82
CA TYR A 258 -4.85 20.70 0.50
C TYR A 258 -3.84 21.78 0.93
N ASP A 259 -2.62 21.39 1.30
CA ASP A 259 -1.53 22.30 1.67
C ASP A 259 -0.53 22.52 0.52
N VAL A 260 -0.82 21.90 -0.62
CA VAL A 260 -0.20 22.08 -1.93
C VAL A 260 -1.31 22.03 -2.98
N ASP A 261 -1.07 22.65 -4.14
CA ASP A 261 -1.93 22.58 -5.32
C ASP A 261 -1.04 22.14 -6.50
N GLU A 262 -0.88 20.83 -6.64
CA GLU A 262 0.04 20.21 -7.59
C GLU A 262 -0.62 19.07 -8.34
N TRP A 263 -0.42 19.05 -9.66
CA TRP A 263 -0.86 17.98 -10.53
C TRP A 263 0.33 17.13 -10.98
N GLU A 264 0.10 15.81 -11.00
CA GLU A 264 1.04 14.85 -11.58
C GLU A 264 0.33 14.00 -12.63
N LEU A 265 1.00 13.77 -13.77
CA LEU A 265 0.60 12.82 -14.80
C LEU A 265 1.73 11.82 -15.00
N TYR A 266 1.41 10.54 -14.99
CA TYR A 266 2.33 9.45 -15.32
C TYR A 266 1.83 8.68 -16.53
N ASP A 267 2.72 8.51 -17.51
CA ASP A 267 2.56 7.62 -18.65
C ASP A 267 2.99 6.21 -18.23
N ARG A 268 2.02 5.34 -17.98
CA ARG A 268 2.26 4.02 -17.38
C ARG A 268 2.76 3.00 -18.39
N ILE A 269 2.70 3.33 -19.68
CA ILE A 269 3.25 2.51 -20.76
C ILE A 269 4.75 2.76 -20.88
N ASN A 270 5.16 4.03 -20.90
CA ASN A 270 6.56 4.41 -21.10
C ASN A 270 7.33 4.58 -19.79
N ASP A 271 6.65 4.78 -18.66
CA ASP A 271 7.21 4.92 -17.32
C ASP A 271 6.43 4.08 -16.28
N PRO A 272 6.56 2.74 -16.34
CA PRO A 272 5.82 1.84 -15.45
C PRO A 272 6.22 1.97 -13.98
N ASN A 273 7.34 2.64 -13.68
CA ASN A 273 7.81 2.90 -12.32
C ASN A 273 7.43 4.31 -11.82
N GLU A 274 6.65 5.07 -12.59
CA GLU A 274 6.07 6.36 -12.17
C GLU A 274 7.13 7.33 -11.62
N MET A 275 8.24 7.46 -12.34
CA MET A 275 9.40 8.24 -11.93
C MET A 275 9.42 9.66 -12.50
N THR A 276 8.67 9.92 -13.57
CA THR A 276 8.68 11.16 -14.35
C THR A 276 7.28 11.75 -14.44
N ASN A 277 7.05 12.85 -13.74
CA ASN A 277 5.83 13.63 -13.91
C ASN A 277 5.83 14.36 -15.27
N VAL A 278 4.96 13.95 -16.19
CA VAL A 278 4.82 14.53 -17.54
C VAL A 278 3.67 15.54 -17.67
N TYR A 279 3.03 15.95 -16.56
CA TYR A 279 1.87 16.85 -16.58
C TYR A 279 2.10 18.15 -17.37
N ASN A 280 3.29 18.75 -17.21
CA ASN A 280 3.65 20.01 -17.89
C ASN A 280 4.30 19.79 -19.27
N ASN A 281 4.42 18.55 -19.74
CA ASN A 281 4.96 18.28 -21.07
C ASN A 281 3.91 18.65 -22.14
N PRO A 282 4.21 19.57 -23.09
CA PRO A 282 3.28 19.96 -24.15
C PRO A 282 2.72 18.79 -24.96
N ASP A 283 3.50 17.72 -25.14
CA ASP A 283 3.08 16.54 -25.91
C ASP A 283 1.91 15.78 -25.25
N TYR A 284 1.71 15.95 -23.95
CA TYR A 284 0.66 15.29 -23.16
C TYR A 284 -0.56 16.19 -22.90
N LYS A 285 -0.60 17.41 -23.46
CA LYS A 285 -1.64 18.41 -23.14
C LYS A 285 -3.07 17.91 -23.40
N ASP A 286 -3.29 17.21 -24.51
CA ASP A 286 -4.62 16.69 -24.85
C ASP A 286 -5.01 15.51 -23.93
N ILE A 287 -4.03 14.70 -23.50
CA ILE A 287 -4.23 13.63 -22.52
C ILE A 287 -4.60 14.22 -21.16
N VAL A 288 -3.89 15.25 -20.69
CA VAL A 288 -4.22 15.96 -19.45
C VAL A 288 -5.66 16.46 -19.50
N LYS A 289 -6.03 17.16 -20.57
CA LYS A 289 -7.39 17.70 -20.74
C LYS A 289 -8.44 16.59 -20.66
N LYS A 290 -8.26 15.51 -21.42
CA LYS A 290 -9.18 14.36 -21.45
C LYS A 290 -9.33 13.74 -20.06
N LEU A 291 -8.22 13.41 -19.41
CA LEU A 291 -8.23 12.77 -18.08
C LEU A 291 -8.80 13.68 -17.00
N THR A 292 -8.59 14.99 -17.08
CA THR A 292 -9.21 15.96 -16.17
C THR A 292 -10.74 15.94 -16.31
N GLU A 293 -11.26 15.92 -17.54
CA GLU A 293 -12.71 15.81 -17.80
C GLU A 293 -13.27 14.48 -17.25
N GLU A 294 -12.62 13.35 -17.55
CA GLU A 294 -13.00 12.02 -17.05
C GLU A 294 -12.94 11.93 -15.52
N LEU A 295 -11.92 12.52 -14.89
CA LEU A 295 -11.81 12.59 -13.44
C LEU A 295 -12.99 13.34 -12.82
N TYR A 296 -13.43 14.45 -13.41
CA TYR A 296 -14.61 15.16 -12.91
C TYR A 296 -15.88 14.34 -13.05
N GLU A 297 -16.04 13.57 -14.13
CA GLU A 297 -17.18 12.67 -14.29
C GLU A 297 -17.13 11.50 -13.28
N LEU A 298 -15.95 10.95 -12.98
CA LEU A 298 -15.80 9.94 -11.92
C LEU A 298 -16.14 10.51 -10.55
N ARG A 299 -15.70 11.74 -10.22
CA ARG A 299 -16.08 12.40 -8.96
C ARG A 299 -17.60 12.54 -8.84
N LYS A 300 -18.28 12.98 -9.92
CA LYS A 300 -19.76 13.03 -9.95
C LYS A 300 -20.38 11.64 -9.78
N LYS A 301 -19.91 10.63 -10.52
CA LYS A 301 -20.39 9.23 -10.44
C LYS A 301 -20.31 8.72 -9.00
N TYR A 302 -19.19 8.97 -8.33
CA TYR A 302 -18.95 8.50 -6.96
C TYR A 302 -19.45 9.47 -5.88
N LYS A 303 -20.19 10.52 -6.25
CA LYS A 303 -20.73 11.54 -5.33
C LYS A 303 -19.65 12.18 -4.47
N ASP A 304 -18.42 12.25 -4.99
CA ASP A 304 -17.30 12.93 -4.37
C ASP A 304 -17.34 14.42 -4.71
N SER A 305 -17.20 15.27 -3.69
CA SER A 305 -17.44 16.70 -3.79
C SER A 305 -16.38 17.52 -3.07
N LYS A 306 -16.34 18.83 -3.37
CA LYS A 306 -15.44 19.76 -2.68
C LYS A 306 -15.73 19.85 -1.18
N GLU A 307 -16.97 19.62 -0.77
CA GLU A 307 -17.31 19.53 0.65
C GLU A 307 -16.64 18.32 1.31
N LEU A 308 -16.55 17.17 0.63
CA LEU A 308 -15.85 15.99 1.14
C LEU A 308 -14.33 16.22 1.22
N ASP A 309 -13.74 16.94 0.27
CA ASP A 309 -12.32 17.35 0.32
C ASP A 309 -11.97 18.01 1.67
N GLN A 310 -12.92 18.77 2.23
CA GLN A 310 -12.75 19.55 3.46
C GLN A 310 -13.26 18.83 4.72
N LYS A 311 -14.08 17.77 4.59
CA LYS A 311 -14.84 17.17 5.70
C LYS A 311 -13.98 16.64 6.85
N TYR A 312 -12.75 16.22 6.55
CA TYR A 312 -11.84 15.62 7.53
C TYR A 312 -10.69 16.55 7.94
N LEU A 313 -10.84 17.86 7.72
CA LEU A 313 -9.92 18.88 8.20
C LEU A 313 -10.37 19.28 9.61
N TYR A 314 -9.62 18.84 10.62
CA TYR A 314 -9.86 19.15 12.04
C TYR A 314 -8.86 20.16 12.56
#